data_AF-A0A376CX61-F1
#
_entry.id   AF-A0A376CX61-F1
#
_cell.length_a   1.000
_cell.length_b   1.000
_cell.length_c   1.000
_cell.angle_alpha   90.00
_cell.angle_beta   90.00
_cell.angle_gamma   90.00
#
_symmetry.space_group_name_H-M   'P 1'
#
loop_
_entity.id
_entity.type
_entity.pdbx_description
1 polymer ?
#
loop_
_entity_poly.entity_id
_entity_poly.type
_entity_poly.pdbx_seq_one_letter_code
_entity_poly.pdbx_strand_id
1 'polypeptide(L)'
;MALATTADLEVSLLRPLTTTEKQYAPLLLDRAERLLETRVPNLQRNVSNVESYKRLVADVEAEMVARVFRADGSIYTRESEGDYSYSMNLKVASGLLDVLDEELSKLGAGGVYNTIMPETDGYARNRVKNYYHDNVGWTWVDL
;
A
#
# COMPACT_ATOMS: atom_id res chain seq x y z
N MET A 1 -13.64 -1.23 -3.63
CA MET A 1 -14.18 -0.62 -2.39
C MET A 1 -13.01 -0.60 -1.44
N ALA A 2 -12.73 0.55 -0.84
CA ALA A 2 -11.53 0.70 0.01
C ALA A 2 -11.48 -0.34 1.14
N LEU A 3 -10.26 -0.74 1.49
CA LEU A 3 -10.00 -1.68 2.58
C LEU A 3 -9.96 -0.95 3.93
N ALA A 4 -9.51 0.30 3.92
CA ALA A 4 -9.51 1.21 5.04
C ALA A 4 -10.92 1.70 5.39
N THR A 5 -11.16 1.82 6.69
CA THR A 5 -12.37 2.41 7.25
C THR A 5 -12.13 3.82 7.75
N THR A 6 -13.20 4.53 8.10
CA THR A 6 -13.09 5.84 8.77
C THR A 6 -12.39 5.75 10.12
N ALA A 7 -12.44 4.59 10.79
CA ALA A 7 -11.73 4.39 12.06
C ALA A 7 -10.21 4.33 11.85
N ASP A 8 -9.75 3.64 10.81
CA ASP A 8 -8.32 3.59 10.45
C ASP A 8 -7.79 4.98 10.10
N LEU A 9 -8.63 5.78 9.42
CA LEU A 9 -8.35 7.18 9.14
C LEU A 9 -8.26 8.04 10.42
N GLU A 10 -9.15 7.86 11.40
CA GLU A 10 -9.08 8.55 12.69
C GLU A 10 -7.81 8.17 13.47
N VAL A 11 -7.41 6.89 13.42
CA VAL A 11 -6.14 6.40 13.98
C VAL A 11 -4.95 7.07 13.32
N SER A 12 -4.91 7.11 11.99
CA SER A 12 -3.84 7.79 11.23
C SER A 12 -3.81 9.29 11.53
N LEU A 13 -4.96 9.95 11.66
CA LEU A 13 -5.04 11.37 12.01
C LEU A 13 -4.69 11.67 13.48
N LEU A 14 -4.66 10.66 14.35
CA LEU A 14 -4.54 10.80 15.81
C LEU A 14 -5.61 11.71 16.42
N ARG A 15 -6.76 11.85 15.75
CA ARG A 15 -7.91 12.63 16.19
C ARG A 15 -9.20 12.13 15.54
N PRO A 16 -10.37 12.35 16.17
CA PRO A 16 -11.65 12.06 15.52
C PRO A 16 -11.88 12.95 14.28
N LEU A 17 -12.64 12.43 13.33
CA LEU A 17 -13.08 13.19 12.15
C LEU A 17 -14.18 14.18 12.55
N THR A 18 -14.12 15.38 11.98
CA THR A 18 -15.20 16.38 12.09
C THR A 18 -16.42 15.95 11.26
N THR A 19 -17.58 16.57 11.50
CA THR A 19 -18.83 16.26 10.78
C THR A 19 -18.67 16.39 9.26
N THR A 20 -17.95 17.41 8.81
CA THR A 20 -17.70 17.65 7.37
C THR A 20 -16.75 16.62 6.79
N GLU A 21 -15.66 16.28 7.49
CA GLU A 21 -14.70 15.27 7.03
C GLU A 21 -15.35 13.89 6.90
N LYS A 22 -16.26 13.52 7.82
CA LYS A 22 -17.01 12.27 7.75
C LYS A 22 -17.85 12.13 6.48
N GLN A 23 -18.31 13.22 5.88
CA GLN A 23 -19.08 13.18 4.64
C GLN A 23 -18.22 12.80 3.43
N TYR A 24 -16.95 13.23 3.41
CA TYR A 24 -16.07 13.04 2.27
C TYR A 24 -15.03 11.92 2.44
N ALA A 25 -14.75 11.51 3.68
CA ALA A 25 -13.76 10.48 3.98
C ALA A 25 -13.99 9.16 3.20
N PRO A 26 -15.22 8.59 3.13
CA PRO A 26 -15.44 7.35 2.37
C PRO A 26 -15.10 7.50 0.88
N LEU A 27 -15.45 8.64 0.28
CA LEU A 27 -15.18 8.92 -1.14
C LEU A 27 -13.68 9.06 -1.42
N LEU A 28 -12.93 9.67 -0.49
CA LEU A 28 -11.47 9.82 -0.59
C LEU A 28 -10.77 8.47 -0.42
N LEU A 29 -11.21 7.63 0.52
CA LEU A 29 -10.68 6.27 0.70
C LEU A 29 -10.93 5.43 -0.57
N ASP A 30 -12.14 5.47 -1.15
CA ASP A 30 -12.42 4.78 -2.42
C ASP A 30 -11.60 5.30 -3.61
N ARG A 31 -11.13 6.55 -3.55
CA ARG A 31 -10.21 7.07 -4.56
C ARG A 31 -8.78 6.60 -4.29
N ALA A 32 -8.36 6.50 -3.04
CA ALA A 32 -7.07 5.93 -2.66
C ALA A 32 -6.95 4.48 -3.11
N GLU A 33 -7.98 3.65 -2.87
CA GLU A 33 -8.02 2.25 -3.36
C GLU A 33 -7.79 2.18 -4.86
N ARG A 34 -8.55 2.97 -5.64
CA ARG A 34 -8.41 2.98 -7.11
C ARG A 34 -7.02 3.39 -7.56
N LEU A 35 -6.36 4.32 -6.84
CA LEU A 35 -4.97 4.68 -7.14
C LEU A 35 -4.03 3.50 -6.85
N LEU A 36 -4.20 2.83 -5.72
CA LEU A 36 -3.39 1.65 -5.39
C LEU A 36 -3.61 0.49 -6.37
N GLU A 37 -4.85 0.21 -6.78
CA GLU A 37 -5.16 -0.79 -7.80
C GLU A 37 -4.45 -0.52 -9.12
N THR A 38 -4.29 0.77 -9.50
CA THR A 38 -3.59 1.13 -10.74
C THR A 38 -2.07 1.07 -10.63
N ARG A 39 -1.50 1.26 -9.43
CA ARG A 39 -0.05 1.36 -9.23
C ARG A 39 0.60 0.11 -8.63
N VAL A 40 -0.17 -0.74 -7.97
CA VAL A 40 0.32 -1.93 -7.25
C VAL A 40 -0.13 -3.19 -8.01
N PRO A 41 0.80 -3.90 -8.68
CA PRO A 41 0.47 -5.13 -9.38
C PRO A 41 -0.07 -6.20 -8.44
N ASN A 42 -1.05 -6.99 -8.90
CA ASN A 42 -1.63 -8.12 -8.17
C ASN A 42 -2.20 -7.77 -6.77
N LEU A 43 -2.55 -6.49 -6.52
CA LEU A 43 -3.05 -6.04 -5.22
C LEU A 43 -4.19 -6.92 -4.71
N GLN A 44 -5.23 -7.14 -5.51
CA GLN A 44 -6.40 -7.93 -5.11
C GLN A 44 -6.07 -9.40 -4.81
N ARG A 45 -5.11 -9.99 -5.52
CA ARG A 45 -4.63 -11.36 -5.24
C ARG A 45 -3.92 -11.41 -3.89
N ASN A 46 -3.04 -10.46 -3.62
CA ASN A 46 -2.26 -10.43 -2.37
C ASN A 46 -3.16 -10.15 -1.16
N VAL A 47 -4.12 -9.24 -1.29
CA VAL A 47 -5.15 -8.95 -0.28
C VAL A 47 -5.97 -10.19 0.06
N SER A 48 -6.34 -11.00 -0.94
CA SER A 48 -7.13 -12.21 -0.73
C SER A 48 -6.35 -13.35 -0.07
N ASN A 49 -5.02 -13.40 -0.28
CA ASN A 49 -4.17 -14.49 0.21
C ASN A 49 -3.53 -14.21 1.57
N VAL A 50 -3.29 -12.94 1.90
CA VAL A 50 -2.49 -12.55 3.07
C VAL A 50 -3.20 -11.45 3.86
N GLU A 51 -3.76 -11.82 5.02
CA GLU A 51 -4.51 -10.88 5.86
C GLU A 51 -3.65 -9.71 6.39
N SER A 52 -2.36 -9.95 6.68
CA SER A 52 -1.45 -8.87 7.07
C SER A 52 -1.18 -7.87 5.94
N TYR A 53 -1.19 -8.34 4.68
CA TYR A 53 -1.07 -7.47 3.51
C TYR A 53 -2.32 -6.61 3.34
N LYS A 54 -3.51 -7.19 3.54
CA LYS A 54 -4.77 -6.45 3.54
C LYS A 54 -4.76 -5.31 4.56
N ARG A 55 -4.30 -5.57 5.79
CA ARG A 55 -4.16 -4.54 6.83
C ARG A 55 -3.15 -3.46 6.43
N LEU A 56 -2.02 -3.85 5.84
CA LEU A 56 -1.02 -2.91 5.36
C LEU A 56 -1.57 -1.99 4.25
N VAL A 57 -2.38 -2.51 3.33
CA VAL A 57 -3.04 -1.69 2.31
C VAL A 57 -4.00 -0.70 2.97
N ALA A 58 -4.81 -1.15 3.94
CA ALA A 58 -5.69 -0.25 4.69
C ALA A 58 -4.91 0.87 5.42
N ASP A 59 -3.77 0.56 6.04
CA ASP A 59 -2.91 1.57 6.69
C ASP A 59 -2.41 2.61 5.67
N VAL A 60 -2.02 2.17 4.47
CA VAL A 60 -1.56 3.07 3.39
C VAL A 60 -2.70 3.94 2.86
N GLU A 61 -3.87 3.37 2.59
CA GLU A 61 -5.04 4.14 2.15
C GLU A 61 -5.45 5.21 3.16
N ALA A 62 -5.46 4.85 4.45
CA ALA A 62 -5.78 5.77 5.54
C ALA A 62 -4.75 6.91 5.62
N GLU A 63 -3.45 6.61 5.51
CA GLU A 63 -2.39 7.60 5.58
C GLU A 63 -2.37 8.54 4.36
N MET A 64 -2.64 8.03 3.16
CA MET A 64 -2.82 8.84 1.95
C MET A 64 -3.92 9.90 2.15
N VAL A 65 -5.08 9.49 2.67
CA VAL A 65 -6.21 10.39 2.92
C VAL A 65 -5.93 11.32 4.11
N ALA A 66 -5.30 10.83 5.16
CA ALA A 66 -4.92 11.66 6.31
C ALA A 66 -3.98 12.80 5.91
N ARG A 67 -3.05 12.59 4.97
CA ARG A 67 -2.20 13.66 4.44
C ARG A 67 -3.00 14.77 3.78
N VAL A 68 -4.07 14.44 3.05
CA VAL A 68 -4.94 15.45 2.44
C VAL A 68 -5.58 16.31 3.53
N PHE A 69 -6.10 15.70 4.59
CA PHE A 69 -6.69 16.44 5.72
C PHE A 69 -5.66 17.22 6.54
N ARG A 70 -4.42 16.73 6.68
CA ARG A 70 -3.32 17.46 7.36
C ARG A 70 -2.81 18.63 6.51
N ALA A 71 -2.69 18.44 5.21
CA ALA A 71 -2.24 19.47 4.26
C ALA A 71 -3.19 20.68 4.25
N ASP A 72 -4.49 20.44 4.45
CA ASP A 72 -5.51 21.48 4.56
C ASP A 72 -5.20 22.51 5.68
N GLY A 73 -4.47 22.12 6.73
CA GLY A 73 -3.99 23.04 7.78
C GLY A 73 -3.13 24.21 7.27
N SER A 74 -2.56 24.11 6.07
CA SER A 74 -1.78 25.18 5.39
C SER A 74 -2.57 25.96 4.33
N ILE A 75 -3.77 25.50 3.96
CA ILE A 75 -4.63 26.09 2.93
C ILE A 75 -5.62 27.10 3.54
N TYR A 76 -5.72 27.17 4.88
CA TYR A 76 -6.42 28.23 5.63
C TYR A 76 -5.66 29.57 5.60
N THR A 77 -5.39 30.14 4.43
CA THR A 77 -5.14 31.57 4.30
C THR A 77 -6.39 32.24 3.77
N ARG A 78 -7.31 32.58 4.68
CA ARG A 78 -7.83 33.94 4.76
C ARG A 78 -8.65 34.13 6.01
N GLU A 79 -8.27 35.17 6.73
CA GLU A 79 -9.10 35.85 7.70
C GLU A 79 -10.51 36.00 7.17
N SER A 80 -11.51 35.66 7.97
CA SER A 80 -12.79 36.29 7.77
C SER A 80 -13.72 36.12 8.96
N GLU A 81 -14.02 37.28 9.51
CA GLU A 81 -15.35 37.69 9.94
C GLU A 81 -16.44 37.22 8.95
N GLY A 82 -17.49 36.56 9.46
CA GLY A 82 -18.76 36.34 8.77
C GLY A 82 -18.92 35.02 7.97
N ASP A 83 -19.76 34.11 8.49
CA ASP A 83 -20.42 32.98 7.79
C ASP A 83 -19.61 32.19 6.75
N TYR A 84 -18.73 31.29 7.22
CA TYR A 84 -17.99 30.37 6.34
C TYR A 84 -18.65 29.00 6.22
N SER A 85 -19.09 28.69 5.00
CA SER A 85 -19.42 27.33 4.57
C SER A 85 -18.13 26.60 4.19
N TYR A 86 -17.76 25.59 4.97
CA TYR A 86 -16.63 24.69 4.70
C TYR A 86 -17.00 23.70 3.59
N SER A 87 -17.06 24.16 2.34
CA SER A 87 -17.06 23.24 1.20
C SER A 87 -15.61 22.85 0.89
N MET A 88 -15.20 21.66 1.33
CA MET A 88 -13.92 21.07 0.96
C MET A 88 -13.78 21.12 -0.56
N ASN A 89 -12.78 21.84 -1.07
CA ASN A 89 -12.55 21.90 -2.51
C ASN A 89 -11.96 20.57 -2.99
N LEU A 90 -12.86 19.63 -3.28
CA LEU A 90 -12.53 18.26 -3.69
C LEU A 90 -11.58 18.19 -4.90
N LYS A 91 -11.49 19.24 -5.72
CA LYS A 91 -10.53 19.32 -6.83
C LYS A 91 -9.10 19.51 -6.32
N VAL A 92 -8.89 20.35 -5.32
CA VAL A 92 -7.57 20.55 -4.67
C VAL A 92 -7.18 19.30 -3.89
N ALA A 93 -8.11 18.75 -3.11
CA ALA A 93 -7.91 17.51 -2.38
C ALA A 93 -7.56 16.33 -3.31
N SER A 94 -8.16 16.27 -4.51
CA SER A 94 -7.82 15.24 -5.51
C SER A 94 -6.41 15.38 -6.10
N GLY A 95 -5.87 16.59 -6.17
CA GLY A 95 -4.50 16.83 -6.63
C GLY A 95 -3.44 16.54 -5.57
N LEU A 96 -3.84 16.52 -4.28
CA LEU A 96 -2.99 16.17 -3.15
C LEU A 96 -3.07 14.69 -2.78
N LEU A 97 -4.08 13.97 -3.27
CA LEU A 97 -4.25 12.54 -3.04
C LEU A 97 -3.35 11.77 -4.02
N ASP A 98 -2.13 11.47 -3.56
CA ASP A 98 -1.18 10.65 -4.27
C ASP A 98 -0.55 9.62 -3.32
N VAL A 99 -0.07 8.50 -3.88
CA VAL A 99 0.69 7.49 -3.14
C VAL A 99 2.19 7.77 -3.28
N LEU A 100 2.91 7.79 -2.16
CA LEU A 100 4.35 8.03 -2.13
C LEU A 100 5.13 6.78 -2.55
N ASP A 101 6.35 6.98 -3.07
CA ASP A 101 7.25 5.87 -3.44
C ASP A 101 7.58 4.96 -2.25
N GLU A 102 7.71 5.51 -1.05
CA GLU A 102 7.94 4.75 0.18
C GLU A 102 6.76 3.82 0.53
N GLU A 103 5.53 4.25 0.24
CA GLU A 103 4.32 3.45 0.46
C GLU A 103 4.20 2.36 -0.60
N LEU A 104 4.49 2.69 -1.86
CA LEU A 104 4.63 1.69 -2.90
C LEU A 104 5.70 0.67 -2.52
N SER A 105 6.83 1.10 -1.95
CA SER A 105 7.90 0.18 -1.53
C SER A 105 7.43 -0.75 -0.42
N LYS A 106 6.66 -0.26 0.56
CA LYS A 106 6.06 -1.10 1.61
C LYS A 106 5.10 -2.14 1.04
N LEU A 107 4.36 -1.78 -0.01
CA LEU A 107 3.47 -2.68 -0.73
C LEU A 107 4.19 -3.60 -1.73
N GLY A 108 5.53 -3.50 -1.83
CA GLY A 108 6.33 -4.30 -2.77
C GLY A 108 6.32 -3.81 -4.21
N ALA A 109 5.83 -2.59 -4.47
CA ALA A 109 5.73 -1.96 -5.79
C ALA A 109 6.71 -0.78 -6.00
N GLY A 110 7.41 -0.30 -4.97
CA GLY A 110 8.23 0.92 -5.00
C GLY A 110 9.74 0.71 -4.98
N GLY A 111 10.25 -0.14 -5.87
CA GLY A 111 11.68 -0.34 -6.05
C GLY A 111 12.17 0.02 -7.46
N VAL A 112 13.29 0.74 -7.55
CA VAL A 112 14.15 0.81 -8.75
C VAL A 112 14.61 -0.59 -9.20
N TYR A 113 14.48 -1.56 -8.31
CA TYR A 113 14.63 -2.98 -8.59
C TYR A 113 13.30 -3.66 -8.27
N ASN A 114 12.53 -3.91 -9.32
CA ASN A 114 11.49 -4.93 -9.34
C ASN A 114 12.18 -6.27 -9.05
N THR A 115 12.49 -6.53 -7.78
CA THR A 115 12.98 -7.83 -7.33
C THR A 115 11.75 -8.69 -7.29
N ILE A 116 11.40 -9.17 -8.48
CA ILE A 116 10.70 -10.43 -8.66
C ILE A 116 11.46 -11.39 -7.77
N MET A 117 11.01 -11.61 -6.53
CA MET A 117 11.32 -12.87 -5.89
C MET A 117 10.67 -13.87 -6.82
N PRO A 118 11.45 -14.66 -7.59
CA PRO A 118 10.83 -15.72 -8.34
C PRO A 118 10.14 -16.55 -7.26
N GLU A 119 8.82 -16.72 -7.37
CA GLU A 119 8.22 -17.91 -6.83
C GLU A 119 8.93 -19.03 -7.58
N THR A 120 10.02 -19.53 -7.00
CA THR A 120 10.77 -20.67 -7.50
C THR A 120 9.80 -21.83 -7.35
N ASP A 121 8.92 -21.99 -8.33
CA ASP A 121 8.32 -23.27 -8.65
C ASP A 121 9.45 -24.30 -8.53
N GLY A 122 9.18 -25.41 -7.85
CA GLY A 122 10.16 -26.29 -7.18
C GLY A 122 11.27 -26.89 -8.07
N TYR A 123 11.40 -26.48 -9.33
CA TYR A 123 12.49 -26.74 -10.26
C TYR A 123 13.88 -26.53 -9.67
N ALA A 124 14.10 -25.53 -8.80
CA ALA A 124 15.41 -25.33 -8.15
C ALA A 124 15.73 -26.42 -7.10
N ARG A 125 14.72 -27.06 -6.51
CA ARG A 125 14.91 -28.02 -5.42
C ARG A 125 15.32 -29.41 -5.91
N ASN A 126 14.95 -29.77 -7.15
CA ASN A 126 15.29 -31.07 -7.74
C ASN A 126 16.70 -31.14 -8.34
N ARG A 127 17.29 -30.02 -8.78
CA ARG A 127 18.63 -30.06 -9.42
C ARG A 127 19.79 -30.23 -8.43
N VAL A 128 19.60 -29.83 -7.17
CA VAL A 128 20.63 -29.99 -6.12
C VAL A 128 20.73 -31.43 -5.60
N LYS A 129 19.67 -32.23 -5.75
CA LYS A 129 19.65 -33.64 -5.31
C LYS A 129 20.43 -34.58 -6.24
N ASN A 130 20.46 -34.29 -7.54
CA ASN A 130 21.06 -35.20 -8.52
C ASN A 130 22.60 -35.12 -8.63
N TYR A 131 23.26 -34.11 -8.04
CA TYR A 131 24.72 -34.01 -8.08
C TYR A 131 25.45 -34.91 -7.08
N TYR A 132 24.75 -35.47 -6.09
CA TYR A 132 25.37 -36.27 -5.02
C TYR A 132 25.22 -37.79 -5.19
N HIS A 133 24.55 -38.28 -6.23
CA HIS A 133 24.27 -39.71 -6.37
C HIS A 133 25.11 -40.46 -7.42
N ASP A 134 25.90 -39.77 -8.25
CA ASP A 134 26.45 -40.41 -9.47
C ASP A 134 27.98 -40.43 -9.57
N ASN A 135 28.75 -40.34 -8.48
CA ASN A 135 30.23 -40.39 -8.56
C ASN A 135 30.96 -41.04 -7.37
N VAL A 136 30.49 -42.19 -6.88
CA VAL A 136 31.33 -43.09 -6.07
C VAL A 136 31.24 -44.50 -6.62
N GLY A 137 31.96 -44.72 -7.70
CA GLY A 137 32.09 -46.01 -8.35
C GLY A 137 33.38 -46.12 -9.14
N TRP A 138 34.55 -45.95 -8.52
CA TRP A 138 35.81 -46.47 -9.07
C TRP A 138 36.75 -46.94 -7.95
N THR A 139 37.00 -48.24 -8.00
CA THR A 139 37.91 -49.07 -7.22
C THR A 139 39.37 -48.62 -7.33
N TRP A 140 40.14 -48.74 -6.25
CA TRP A 140 41.60 -48.88 -6.34
C TRP A 140 42.02 -50.24 -5.76
N VAL A 141 42.58 -51.05 -6.66
CA VAL A 141 43.29 -52.30 -6.42
C VAL A 141 44.79 -51.97 -6.35
N ASP A 142 45.46 -52.61 -5.39
CA ASP A 142 46.90 -52.84 -5.19
C ASP A 142 47.88 -51.64 -5.11
N LEU A 143 48.55 -51.54 -3.96
CA LEU A 143 49.98 -51.87 -3.76
C LEU A 143 50.32 -52.03 -2.27
#